data_AF-A0A2H3BB77-F1
#
_entry.id   AF-A0A2H3BB77-F1
#
_cell.length_a   1.000
_cell.length_b   1.000
_cell.length_c   1.000
_cell.angle_alpha   90.00
_cell.angle_beta   90.00
_cell.angle_gamma   90.00
#
_symmetry.space_group_name_H-M   'P 1'
#
loop_
_entity.id
_entity.type
_entity.pdbx_description
1 polymer ?
#
loop_
_entity_poly.entity_id
_entity_poly.type
_entity_poly.pdbx_seq_one_letter_code
_entity_poly.pdbx_strand_id
1 'polypeptide(L)'
;MPTIVESTTQPVVTQAERIPRHRLQGGFLISPKTALEWASKLENKPVTKINVAWQTIDLRVSRMGARFSIVGEEQFGQFMVVTQSKRFRHGYLGMDPSQIPQFREGERETIARKMLEEELKDIHSPVVYATFLD
;
A
#
# COMPACT_ATOMS: atom_id res chain seq x y z
N MET A 1 -13.11 52.91 -21.59
CA MET A 1 -13.31 51.65 -20.85
C MET A 1 -13.11 50.49 -21.81
N PRO A 2 -11.98 49.77 -21.76
CA PRO A 2 -11.91 48.44 -22.34
C PRO A 2 -11.76 47.36 -21.25
N THR A 3 -12.55 46.32 -21.46
CA THR A 3 -12.78 45.14 -20.63
C THR A 3 -11.53 44.31 -20.41
N ILE A 4 -11.35 43.88 -19.18
CA ILE A 4 -10.35 42.92 -18.69
C ILE A 4 -10.60 41.56 -19.36
N VAL A 5 -9.56 40.98 -19.95
CA VAL A 5 -9.49 39.54 -20.20
C VAL A 5 -8.30 39.03 -19.42
N GLU A 6 -8.55 38.62 -18.17
CA GLU A 6 -7.59 37.85 -17.39
C GLU A 6 -7.45 36.48 -18.04
N SER A 7 -6.41 36.33 -18.86
CA SER A 7 -5.89 35.03 -19.25
C SER A 7 -5.33 34.37 -18.00
N THR A 8 -6.16 33.58 -17.32
CA THR A 8 -5.73 32.68 -16.26
C THR A 8 -4.85 31.61 -16.89
N THR A 9 -3.54 31.88 -16.96
CA THR A 9 -2.52 30.90 -17.29
C THR A 9 -2.60 29.78 -16.26
N GLN A 10 -3.27 28.68 -16.60
CA GLN A 10 -3.12 27.43 -15.87
C GLN A 10 -1.62 27.09 -15.84
N PRO A 11 -1.05 26.70 -14.69
CA PRO A 11 0.33 26.29 -14.66
C PRO A 11 0.46 25.04 -15.53
N VAL A 12 1.16 25.19 -16.66
CA VAL A 12 1.69 24.07 -17.43
C VAL A 12 2.61 23.34 -16.46
N VAL A 13 2.14 22.22 -15.92
CA VAL A 13 2.97 21.28 -15.18
C VAL A 13 4.02 20.78 -16.17
N THR A 14 5.18 21.42 -16.13
CA THR A 14 6.33 21.03 -16.93
C THR A 14 6.66 19.58 -16.60
N GLN A 15 6.97 18.80 -17.63
CA GLN A 15 7.37 17.39 -17.61
C GLN A 15 8.72 17.15 -16.88
N ALA A 16 9.10 18.05 -15.97
CA ALA A 16 10.31 17.99 -15.18
C ALA A 16 10.15 16.92 -14.07
N GLU A 17 10.94 15.85 -14.21
CA GLU A 17 11.20 14.79 -13.22
C GLU A 17 9.99 14.18 -12.50
N ARG A 18 9.14 13.48 -13.26
CA ARG A 18 8.31 12.44 -12.65
C ARG A 18 9.21 11.34 -12.10
N ILE A 19 9.19 11.11 -10.78
CA ILE A 19 9.90 10.00 -10.14
C ILE A 19 9.25 8.68 -10.60
N PRO A 20 9.94 7.82 -11.38
CA PRO A 20 9.33 6.62 -11.94
C PRO A 20 8.97 5.60 -10.87
N ARG A 21 7.79 4.98 -11.01
CA ARG A 21 7.29 3.89 -10.15
C ARG A 21 6.90 2.72 -11.03
N HIS A 22 7.80 1.77 -11.18
CA HIS A 22 7.71 0.74 -12.22
C HIS A 22 6.98 -0.53 -11.79
N ARG A 23 6.45 -0.57 -10.58
CA ARG A 23 5.80 -1.76 -10.04
C ARG A 23 4.42 -1.40 -9.48
N LEU A 24 3.44 -2.24 -9.80
CA LEU A 24 2.15 -2.27 -9.14
C LEU A 24 2.18 -3.38 -8.09
N GLN A 25 1.69 -3.08 -6.91
CA GLN A 25 1.49 -4.01 -5.81
C GLN A 25 -0.01 -4.06 -5.47
N GLY A 26 -0.56 -5.26 -5.38
CA GLY A 26 -1.93 -5.51 -4.97
C GLY A 26 -1.96 -6.32 -3.68
N GLY A 27 -2.78 -5.92 -2.72
CA GLY A 27 -2.77 -6.56 -1.41
C GLY A 27 -3.63 -5.85 -0.39
N PHE A 28 -3.50 -6.27 0.86
CA PHE A 28 -4.30 -5.77 1.96
C PHE A 28 -3.55 -4.71 2.77
N LEU A 29 -4.16 -3.54 2.91
CA LEU A 29 -3.59 -2.43 3.67
C LEU A 29 -3.58 -2.72 5.16
N ILE A 30 -2.46 -2.37 5.80
CA ILE A 30 -2.21 -2.49 7.22
C ILE A 30 -1.67 -1.15 7.72
N SER A 31 -2.34 -0.57 8.72
CA SER A 31 -1.84 0.66 9.34
C SER A 31 -0.57 0.37 10.17
N PRO A 32 0.34 1.34 10.36
CA PRO A 32 1.50 1.16 11.24
C PRO A 32 1.13 0.69 12.66
N LYS A 33 0.04 1.21 13.23
CA LYS A 33 -0.47 0.80 14.54
C LYS A 33 -0.91 -0.67 14.52
N THR A 34 -1.72 -1.04 13.53
CA THR A 34 -2.17 -2.42 13.32
C THR A 34 -0.99 -3.38 13.13
N ALA A 35 0.06 -2.98 12.41
CA ALA A 35 1.27 -3.78 12.24
C ALA A 35 1.98 -4.06 13.58
N LEU A 36 2.13 -3.05 14.43
CA LEU A 36 2.75 -3.22 15.76
C LEU A 36 1.91 -4.12 16.68
N GLU A 37 0.59 -3.93 16.70
CA GLU A 37 -0.33 -4.75 17.49
C GLU A 37 -0.35 -6.21 16.99
N TRP A 38 -0.40 -6.40 15.67
CA TRP A 38 -0.36 -7.72 15.07
C TRP A 38 0.95 -8.44 15.34
N ALA A 39 2.10 -7.76 15.17
CA ALA A 39 3.39 -8.33 15.52
C ALA A 39 3.51 -8.68 17.02
N SER A 40 2.93 -7.85 17.90
CA SER A 40 2.90 -8.13 19.34
C SER A 40 2.11 -9.41 19.65
N LYS A 41 0.98 -9.61 18.97
CA LYS A 41 0.16 -10.83 19.06
C LYS A 41 0.93 -12.05 18.55
N LEU A 42 1.63 -11.94 17.42
CA LEU A 42 2.41 -13.03 16.83
C LEU A 42 3.61 -13.45 17.71
N GLU A 43 4.27 -12.50 18.37
CA GLU A 43 5.43 -12.76 19.24
C GLU A 43 5.05 -13.07 20.69
N ASN A 44 3.78 -12.93 21.06
CA ASN A 44 3.27 -13.03 22.43
C ASN A 44 4.03 -12.12 23.43
N LYS A 45 4.45 -10.93 22.96
CA LYS A 45 5.13 -9.90 23.76
C LYS A 45 4.96 -8.54 23.10
N PRO A 46 5.07 -7.42 23.83
CA PRO A 46 4.97 -6.10 23.24
C PRO A 46 6.07 -5.84 22.19
N VAL A 47 5.67 -5.46 20.98
CA VAL A 47 6.55 -5.01 19.90
C VAL A 47 6.34 -3.52 19.68
N THR A 48 7.37 -2.72 19.93
CA THR A 48 7.32 -1.25 19.80
C THR A 48 8.10 -0.71 18.62
N LYS A 49 8.95 -1.55 18.00
CA LYS A 49 9.81 -1.15 16.88
C LYS A 49 9.27 -1.69 15.57
N ILE A 50 9.08 -0.80 14.59
CA ILE A 50 8.46 -1.15 13.31
C ILE A 50 9.31 -2.13 12.48
N ASN A 51 10.64 -2.09 12.59
CA ASN A 51 11.52 -3.02 11.91
C ASN A 51 11.38 -4.47 12.45
N VAL A 52 11.13 -4.61 13.75
CA VAL A 52 10.83 -5.92 14.36
C VAL A 52 9.47 -6.40 13.88
N ALA A 53 8.46 -5.53 13.91
CA ALA A 53 7.13 -5.86 13.39
C ALA A 53 7.16 -6.29 11.93
N TRP A 54 7.94 -5.58 11.09
CA TRP A 54 8.16 -5.95 9.71
C TRP A 54 8.69 -7.38 9.58
N GLN A 55 9.77 -7.73 10.28
CA GLN A 55 10.39 -9.05 10.17
C GLN A 55 9.43 -10.15 10.61
N THR A 56 8.74 -9.96 11.74
CA THR A 56 7.76 -10.91 12.26
C THR A 56 6.61 -11.11 11.27
N ILE A 57 6.05 -10.02 10.73
CA ILE A 57 4.92 -10.09 9.79
C ILE A 57 5.35 -10.66 8.44
N ASP A 58 6.47 -10.21 7.87
CA ASP A 58 6.98 -10.71 6.59
C ASP A 58 7.25 -12.22 6.66
N LEU A 59 7.83 -12.71 7.77
CA LEU A 59 8.00 -14.14 8.00
C LEU A 59 6.65 -14.87 8.12
N ARG A 60 5.64 -14.26 8.73
CA ARG A 60 4.30 -14.85 8.85
C ARG A 60 3.62 -14.97 7.47
N VAL A 61 3.63 -13.90 6.68
CA VAL A 61 2.92 -13.84 5.39
C VAL A 61 3.66 -14.54 4.25
N SER A 62 4.99 -14.64 4.33
CA SER A 62 5.81 -15.38 3.35
C SER A 62 5.50 -16.88 3.30
N ARG A 63 5.02 -17.47 4.40
CA ARG A 63 4.52 -18.86 4.43
C ARG A 63 3.31 -19.10 3.53
N MET A 64 2.62 -18.02 3.14
CA MET A 64 1.50 -18.04 2.17
C MET A 64 1.92 -17.50 0.79
N GLY A 65 3.23 -17.30 0.60
CA GLY A 65 3.85 -16.69 -0.57
C GLY A 65 3.54 -15.20 -0.74
N ALA A 66 2.97 -14.53 0.26
CA ALA A 66 2.78 -13.09 0.26
C ALA A 66 4.05 -12.38 0.76
N ARG A 67 4.08 -11.05 0.69
CA ARG A 67 5.18 -10.24 1.24
C ARG A 67 4.62 -9.09 2.04
N PHE A 68 5.37 -8.59 3.00
CA PHE A 68 5.06 -7.34 3.67
C PHE A 68 5.86 -6.20 3.04
N SER A 69 5.19 -5.12 2.68
CA SER A 69 5.82 -3.98 1.99
C SER A 69 5.32 -2.64 2.52
N ILE A 70 6.13 -1.58 2.39
CA ILE A 70 5.68 -0.19 2.50
C ILE A 70 5.03 0.15 1.16
N VAL A 71 3.87 0.78 1.22
CA VAL A 71 3.16 1.28 0.05
C VAL A 71 2.79 2.74 0.24
N GLY A 72 2.56 3.44 -0.87
CA GLY A 72 2.19 4.85 -0.88
C GLY A 72 3.37 5.79 -1.11
N GLU A 73 3.06 7.08 -1.12
CA GLU A 73 4.01 8.14 -1.48
C GLU A 73 4.97 8.47 -0.34
N GLU A 74 4.50 8.34 0.90
CA GLU A 74 5.28 8.62 2.10
C GLU A 74 6.04 7.39 2.56
N GLN A 75 7.33 7.57 2.87
CA GLN A 75 8.10 6.55 3.59
C GLN A 75 7.41 6.29 4.93
N PHE A 76 7.01 5.03 5.16
CA PHE A 76 6.33 4.55 6.37
C PHE A 76 4.86 5.00 6.56
N GLY A 77 4.23 5.59 5.53
CA GLY A 77 2.83 6.03 5.62
C GLY A 77 1.85 4.86 5.71
N GLN A 78 2.06 3.81 4.92
CA GLN A 78 1.19 2.64 4.88
C GLN A 78 1.97 1.35 4.66
N PHE A 79 1.48 0.25 5.24
CA PHE A 79 1.99 -1.09 4.97
C PHE A 79 0.96 -1.90 4.19
N MET A 80 1.44 -2.91 3.48
CA MET A 80 0.59 -3.82 2.73
C MET A 80 1.10 -5.25 2.85
N VAL A 81 0.15 -6.18 3.04
CA VAL A 81 0.37 -7.60 2.74
C VAL A 81 0.14 -7.80 1.25
N VAL A 82 1.23 -7.82 0.49
CA VAL A 82 1.24 -7.90 -0.97
C VAL A 82 1.01 -9.34 -1.41
N THR A 83 -0.08 -9.56 -2.14
CA THR A 83 -0.45 -10.87 -2.69
C THR A 83 -0.21 -10.95 -4.20
N GLN A 84 -0.28 -9.80 -4.89
CA GLN A 84 -0.02 -9.66 -6.33
C GLN A 84 1.00 -8.57 -6.59
N SER A 85 1.83 -8.76 -7.62
CA SER A 85 2.68 -7.70 -8.14
C SER A 85 2.83 -7.82 -9.64
N LYS A 86 2.95 -6.68 -10.32
CA LYS A 86 3.15 -6.62 -11.78
C LYS A 86 4.06 -5.46 -12.14
N ARG A 87 4.83 -5.60 -13.20
CA ARG A 87 5.57 -4.47 -13.79
C ARG A 87 4.59 -3.49 -14.44
N PHE A 88 4.76 -2.21 -14.15
CA PHE A 88 3.98 -1.12 -14.73
C PHE A 88 4.91 0.03 -15.10
N ARG A 89 5.45 -0.02 -16.32
CA ARG A 89 6.52 0.88 -16.77
C ARG A 89 6.12 2.35 -16.81
N HIS A 90 4.83 2.65 -16.93
CA HIS A 90 4.30 4.00 -17.07
C HIS A 90 3.91 4.67 -15.74
N GLY A 91 4.09 3.98 -14.60
CA GLY A 91 3.79 4.55 -13.29
C GLY A 91 4.81 5.59 -12.86
N TYR A 92 4.34 6.58 -12.10
CA TYR A 92 5.15 7.63 -11.50
C TYR A 92 4.51 8.14 -10.21
N LEU A 93 5.31 8.75 -9.34
CA LEU A 93 4.85 9.38 -8.10
C LEU A 93 3.86 10.53 -8.40
N GLY A 94 2.75 10.62 -7.67
CA GLY A 94 1.69 11.60 -7.93
C GLY A 94 0.80 11.25 -9.13
N MET A 95 0.87 10.02 -9.65
CA MET A 95 -0.09 9.54 -10.66
C MET A 95 -1.49 9.52 -10.04
N ASP A 96 -2.47 10.04 -10.77
CA ASP A 96 -3.87 9.99 -10.36
C ASP A 96 -4.29 8.55 -10.04
N PRO A 97 -4.80 8.27 -8.81
CA PRO A 97 -5.23 6.93 -8.41
C PRO A 97 -6.22 6.27 -9.39
N SER A 98 -7.04 7.06 -10.09
CA SER A 98 -8.00 6.55 -11.08
C SER A 98 -7.32 5.96 -12.33
N GLN A 99 -6.06 6.35 -12.59
CA GLN A 99 -5.25 5.84 -13.70
C GLN A 99 -4.44 4.60 -13.31
N ILE A 100 -4.37 4.27 -12.02
CA ILE A 100 -3.67 3.08 -11.51
C ILE A 100 -4.55 1.86 -11.79
N PRO A 101 -4.09 0.91 -12.64
CA PRO A 101 -4.85 -0.31 -12.91
C PRO A 101 -5.10 -1.09 -11.62
N GLN A 102 -6.36 -1.45 -11.37
CA GLN A 102 -6.73 -2.22 -10.19
C GLN A 102 -6.57 -3.73 -10.44
N PHE A 103 -6.02 -4.44 -9.47
CA PHE A 103 -6.06 -5.89 -9.44
C PHE A 103 -7.47 -6.42 -9.13
N ARG A 104 -7.76 -7.64 -9.57
CA ARG A 104 -8.95 -8.38 -9.15
C ARG A 104 -8.52 -9.45 -8.14
N GLU A 105 -9.26 -9.55 -7.04
CA GLU A 105 -9.07 -10.61 -6.07
C GLU A 105 -9.28 -11.98 -6.74
N GLY A 106 -8.36 -12.89 -6.48
CA GLY A 106 -8.45 -14.29 -6.85
C GLY A 106 -8.51 -15.19 -5.61
N GLU A 107 -8.21 -16.46 -5.83
CA GLU A 107 -8.22 -17.48 -4.77
C GLU A 107 -7.21 -17.17 -3.65
N ARG A 108 -6.01 -16.71 -4.04
CA ARG A 108 -4.95 -16.36 -3.10
C ARG A 108 -5.32 -15.18 -2.20
N GLU A 109 -5.98 -14.17 -2.75
CA GLU A 109 -6.51 -13.05 -1.99
C GLU A 109 -7.62 -13.49 -1.04
N THR A 110 -8.48 -14.42 -1.46
CA THR A 110 -9.52 -14.99 -0.60
C THR A 110 -8.92 -15.72 0.61
N ILE A 111 -7.85 -16.50 0.40
CA ILE A 111 -7.14 -17.19 1.48
C ILE A 111 -6.47 -16.18 2.43
N ALA A 112 -5.76 -15.20 1.87
CA ALA A 112 -5.08 -14.18 2.65
C ALA A 112 -6.08 -13.31 3.44
N ARG A 113 -7.22 -12.95 2.84
CA ARG A 113 -8.31 -12.21 3.50
C ARG A 113 -8.81 -12.94 4.74
N LYS A 114 -9.16 -14.23 4.61
CA LYS A 114 -9.65 -15.03 5.74
C LYS A 114 -8.63 -15.08 6.89
N MET A 115 -7.36 -15.31 6.56
CA MET A 115 -6.29 -15.35 7.56
C MET A 115 -6.12 -14.00 8.26
N LEU A 116 -6.12 -12.89 7.50
CA LEU A 116 -6.02 -11.55 8.06
C LEU A 116 -7.25 -11.21 8.91
N GLU A 117 -8.46 -11.56 8.48
CA GLU A 117 -9.68 -11.38 9.25
C GLU A 117 -9.63 -12.16 10.57
N GLU A 118 -9.10 -13.40 10.57
CA GLU A 118 -8.94 -14.20 11.77
C GLU A 118 -7.85 -13.66 12.73
N GLU A 119 -6.71 -13.25 12.19
CA GLU A 119 -5.57 -12.77 12.99
C GLU A 119 -5.81 -11.36 13.52
N LEU A 120 -6.50 -10.52 12.75
CA LEU A 120 -6.79 -9.12 13.06
C LEU A 120 -8.21 -8.93 13.62
N LYS A 121 -9.01 -9.97 13.86
CA LYS A 121 -10.38 -9.85 14.41
C LYS A 121 -10.46 -9.00 15.68
N ASP A 122 -9.41 -9.05 16.51
CA ASP A 122 -9.32 -8.33 17.80
C ASP A 122 -8.67 -6.94 17.64
N ILE A 123 -8.20 -6.62 16.42
CA ILE A 123 -7.53 -5.38 16.07
C ILE A 123 -8.48 -4.63 15.14
N HIS A 124 -9.19 -3.61 15.65
CA HIS A 124 -10.18 -2.84 14.90
C HIS A 124 -9.57 -2.10 13.70
N SER A 125 -9.35 -2.81 12.59
CA SER A 125 -8.82 -2.29 11.35
C SER A 125 -9.48 -3.00 10.17
N PRO A 126 -10.11 -2.28 9.24
CA PRO A 126 -10.69 -2.91 8.07
C PRO A 126 -9.60 -3.50 7.18
N VAL A 127 -9.76 -4.75 6.79
CA VAL A 127 -8.90 -5.41 5.79
C VAL A 127 -9.32 -4.90 4.41
N VAL A 128 -8.59 -3.91 3.90
CA VAL A 128 -8.90 -3.26 2.62
C VAL A 128 -7.94 -3.73 1.54
N TYR A 129 -8.47 -4.34 0.48
CA TYR A 129 -7.68 -4.67 -0.70
C TYR A 129 -7.46 -3.40 -1.54
N ALA A 130 -6.21 -3.14 -1.93
CA ALA A 130 -5.84 -1.96 -2.69
C ALA A 130 -4.68 -2.25 -3.63
N THR A 131 -4.56 -1.40 -4.66
CA THR A 131 -3.44 -1.42 -5.60
C THR A 131 -2.63 -0.14 -5.52
N PHE A 132 -1.31 -0.25 -5.33
CA PHE A 132 -0.39 0.88 -5.23
C PHE A 132 0.77 0.78 -6.22
N LEU A 133 1.32 1.95 -6.52
CA LEU A 133 2.60 2.08 -7.18
C LEU A 133 3.73 2.01 -6.15
N ASP A 134 4.69 1.12 -6.41
CA ASP A 134 5.95 0.94 -5.67
C ASP A 134 7.11 1.54 -6.46
#